data_AF-A0A935N131-F1
#
_entry.id   AF-A0A935N131-F1
#
_cell.length_a   1.000
_cell.length_b   1.000
_cell.length_c   1.000
_cell.angle_alpha   90.00
_cell.angle_beta   90.00
_cell.angle_gamma   90.00
#
_symmetry.space_group_name_H-M   'P 1'
#
loop_
_entity.id
_entity.type
_entity.pdbx_description
1 polymer ?
#
loop_
_entity_poly.entity_id
_entity_poly.type
_entity_poly.pdbx_seq_one_letter_code
_entity_poly.pdbx_strand_id
1 'polypeptide(L)'
;MKTYLLPLKFLLTALLFASAINAQIVLNSDRKPVIGDSFTTKYMDTTGVNEGASGSNITWDFSNVTATGEQWTAQYVNPSEAPGDSLFPDADVAVNYDGLSYSFYDTESNTVHSLGMAYEDFSIVYFNTEKISEYPFTFNSTFLDNFRHSTNWEKG
;
A
#
# COMPACT_ATOMS: atom_id res chain seq x y z
N MET A 1 -40.83 -39.15 -13.97
CA MET A 1 -39.44 -38.82 -14.38
C MET A 1 -39.22 -37.36 -14.82
N LYS A 2 -40.22 -36.63 -15.39
CA LYS A 2 -40.01 -35.24 -15.87
C LYS A 2 -40.01 -34.13 -14.79
N THR A 3 -40.52 -34.40 -13.58
CA THR A 3 -40.68 -33.40 -12.50
C THR A 3 -39.37 -32.97 -11.84
N TYR A 4 -38.31 -33.78 -11.90
CA TYR A 4 -37.01 -33.46 -11.30
C TYR A 4 -36.07 -32.69 -12.25
N LEU A 5 -36.42 -32.58 -13.53
CA LEU A 5 -35.58 -31.89 -14.53
C LEU A 5 -35.61 -30.36 -14.35
N LEU A 6 -36.72 -29.79 -13.87
CA LEU A 6 -36.86 -28.36 -13.64
C LEU A 6 -36.02 -27.86 -12.44
N PRO A 7 -36.08 -28.48 -11.23
CA PRO A 7 -35.22 -28.08 -10.13
C PRO A 7 -33.73 -28.35 -10.39
N LEU A 8 -33.40 -29.40 -11.14
CA LEU A 8 -32.01 -29.68 -11.53
C LEU A 8 -31.46 -28.59 -12.45
N LYS A 9 -32.24 -28.14 -13.45
CA LYS A 9 -31.84 -27.01 -14.32
C LYS A 9 -31.64 -25.73 -13.52
N PHE A 10 -32.57 -25.43 -12.59
CA PHE A 10 -32.45 -24.25 -11.74
C PHE A 10 -31.20 -24.29 -10.86
N LEU A 11 -30.88 -25.44 -10.27
CA LEU A 11 -29.66 -25.64 -9.48
C LEU A 11 -28.39 -25.47 -10.33
N LEU A 12 -28.33 -26.08 -11.53
CA LEU A 12 -27.18 -25.90 -12.44
C LEU A 12 -27.01 -24.44 -12.87
N THR A 13 -28.11 -23.73 -13.15
CA THR A 13 -28.07 -22.31 -13.48
C THR A 13 -27.54 -21.49 -12.31
N ALA A 14 -28.01 -21.75 -11.07
CA ALA A 14 -27.52 -21.07 -9.88
C ALA A 14 -26.02 -21.33 -9.60
N LEU A 15 -25.54 -22.56 -9.82
CA LEU A 15 -24.12 -22.93 -9.70
C LEU A 15 -23.24 -22.20 -10.73
N LEU A 16 -23.72 -22.04 -11.96
CA LEU A 16 -23.00 -21.28 -13.00
C LEU A 16 -22.90 -19.78 -12.63
N PHE A 17 -23.96 -19.20 -12.07
CA PHE A 17 -23.92 -17.81 -11.59
C PHE A 17 -23.04 -17.63 -10.35
N ALA A 18 -23.01 -18.59 -9.43
CA ALA A 18 -22.15 -18.54 -8.24
C ALA A 18 -20.66 -18.59 -8.59
N SER A 19 -20.28 -19.31 -9.66
CA SER A 19 -18.89 -19.38 -10.12
C SER A 19 -18.35 -18.09 -10.75
N ALA A 20 -19.21 -17.13 -11.09
CA ALA A 20 -18.80 -15.86 -11.70
C ALA A 20 -18.46 -14.77 -10.68
N ILE A 21 -18.66 -15.01 -9.38
CA ILE A 21 -18.41 -14.03 -8.32
C ILE A 21 -16.96 -14.14 -7.87
N ASN A 22 -16.11 -13.21 -8.33
CA ASN A 22 -14.77 -13.02 -7.78
C ASN A 22 -14.90 -12.22 -6.47
N ALA A 23 -14.85 -12.91 -5.32
CA ALA A 23 -14.89 -12.29 -4.01
C ALA A 23 -13.54 -11.66 -3.57
N GLN A 24 -12.49 -11.79 -4.38
CA GLN A 24 -11.18 -11.23 -4.06
C GLN A 24 -11.18 -9.72 -4.30
N ILE A 25 -10.78 -8.96 -3.28
CA ILE A 25 -10.58 -7.51 -3.42
C ILE A 25 -9.46 -7.26 -4.43
N VAL A 26 -9.73 -6.40 -5.41
CA VAL A 26 -8.74 -5.86 -6.33
C VAL A 26 -8.38 -4.47 -5.84
N LEU A 27 -7.09 -4.24 -5.56
CA LEU A 27 -6.58 -2.91 -5.29
C LEU A 27 -6.21 -2.26 -6.62
N ASN A 28 -6.86 -1.14 -6.94
CA ASN A 28 -6.61 -0.36 -8.14
C ASN A 28 -5.78 0.88 -7.81
N SER A 29 -5.27 1.53 -8.85
CA SER A 29 -4.37 2.70 -8.75
C SER A 29 -5.03 3.96 -8.19
N ASP A 30 -6.35 3.97 -8.03
CA ASP A 30 -7.13 5.00 -7.33
C ASP A 30 -7.03 4.90 -5.80
N ARG A 31 -6.41 3.84 -5.27
CA ARG A 31 -6.15 3.63 -3.83
C ARG A 31 -4.80 4.15 -3.38
N LYS A 32 -3.99 4.71 -4.29
CA LYS A 32 -2.76 5.38 -3.93
C LYS A 32 -3.08 6.61 -3.06
N PRO A 33 -2.34 6.85 -1.97
CA PRO A 33 -2.41 8.11 -1.26
C PRO A 33 -2.15 9.29 -2.20
N VAL A 34 -2.84 10.40 -1.96
CA VAL A 34 -2.67 11.65 -2.70
C VAL A 34 -2.26 12.79 -1.76
N ILE A 35 -1.77 13.89 -2.33
CA ILE A 35 -1.46 15.10 -1.56
C ILE A 35 -2.68 15.51 -0.73
N GLY A 36 -2.45 15.78 0.56
CA GLY A 36 -3.47 16.11 1.55
C GLY A 36 -3.90 14.94 2.43
N ASP A 37 -3.59 13.69 2.05
CA ASP A 37 -3.87 12.53 2.89
C ASP A 37 -2.98 12.50 4.13
N SER A 38 -3.52 11.93 5.20
CA SER A 38 -2.76 11.67 6.42
C SER A 38 -3.20 10.36 7.07
N PHE A 39 -2.22 9.54 7.44
CA PHE A 39 -2.44 8.24 8.07
C PHE A 39 -1.64 8.15 9.36
N THR A 40 -2.34 7.93 10.47
CA THR A 40 -1.71 7.66 11.77
C THR A 40 -1.65 6.16 12.02
N THR A 41 -0.43 5.65 12.13
CA THR A 41 -0.16 4.27 12.54
C THR A 41 0.07 4.23 14.04
N LYS A 42 -0.64 3.35 14.75
CA LYS A 42 -0.48 3.13 16.18
C LYS A 42 0.11 1.75 16.43
N TYR A 43 1.10 1.68 17.31
CA TYR A 43 1.62 0.40 17.76
C TYR A 43 0.67 -0.21 18.79
N MET A 44 0.43 -1.50 18.63
CA MET A 44 -0.52 -2.27 19.43
C MET A 44 0.22 -3.36 20.20
N ASP A 45 -0.17 -3.62 21.44
CA ASP A 45 0.35 -4.74 22.24
C ASP A 45 -0.17 -6.06 21.67
N THR A 46 0.74 -6.87 21.15
CA THR A 46 0.40 -8.16 20.54
C THR A 46 0.47 -9.32 21.53
N THR A 47 0.74 -9.07 22.81
CA THR A 47 0.80 -10.11 23.84
C THR A 47 -0.52 -10.87 23.92
N GLY A 48 -0.50 -12.15 23.57
CA GLY A 48 -1.69 -13.00 23.57
C GLY A 48 -2.67 -12.76 22.41
N VAL A 49 -2.30 -11.93 21.43
CA VAL A 49 -3.08 -11.78 20.19
C VAL A 49 -2.90 -13.03 19.32
N ASN A 50 -4.00 -13.55 18.79
CA ASN A 50 -4.02 -14.62 17.81
C ASN A 50 -4.86 -14.16 16.61
N GLU A 51 -4.29 -14.24 15.42
CA GLU A 51 -4.89 -13.84 14.15
C GLU A 51 -6.10 -14.70 13.75
N GLY A 52 -6.29 -15.85 14.41
CA GLY A 52 -7.40 -16.76 14.17
C GLY A 52 -7.31 -17.46 12.81
N ALA A 53 -8.45 -17.91 12.30
CA ALA A 53 -8.52 -18.53 10.99
C ALA A 53 -8.33 -17.50 9.87
N SER A 54 -7.76 -17.92 8.75
CA SER A 54 -7.68 -17.14 7.51
C SER A 54 -8.74 -17.62 6.50
N GLY A 55 -9.11 -16.74 5.57
CA GLY A 55 -10.01 -17.07 4.45
C GLY A 55 -11.24 -16.17 4.34
N SER A 56 -12.10 -16.48 3.37
CA SER A 56 -13.33 -15.73 3.12
C SER A 56 -14.32 -15.87 4.27
N ASN A 57 -15.13 -14.83 4.51
CA ASN A 57 -16.18 -14.79 5.52
C ASN A 57 -15.69 -14.93 6.98
N ILE A 58 -14.43 -14.58 7.24
CA ILE A 58 -13.90 -14.43 8.59
C ILE A 58 -14.08 -12.98 9.05
N THR A 59 -14.55 -12.80 10.28
CA THR A 59 -14.53 -11.51 10.97
C THR A 59 -13.43 -11.55 12.01
N TRP A 60 -12.41 -10.71 11.83
CA TRP A 60 -11.39 -10.50 12.85
C TRP A 60 -11.85 -9.42 13.82
N ASP A 61 -11.86 -9.74 15.11
CA ASP A 61 -12.19 -8.81 16.18
C ASP A 61 -10.93 -8.52 17.01
N PHE A 62 -10.36 -7.33 16.80
CA PHE A 62 -9.22 -6.81 17.54
C PHE A 62 -9.62 -5.71 18.53
N SER A 63 -10.90 -5.64 18.93
CA SER A 63 -11.40 -4.60 19.84
C SER A 63 -10.75 -4.62 21.23
N ASN A 64 -10.22 -5.77 21.66
CA ASN A 64 -9.53 -5.92 22.93
C ASN A 64 -8.02 -5.63 22.87
N VAL A 65 -7.47 -5.38 21.68
CA VAL A 65 -6.05 -5.07 21.53
C VAL A 65 -5.81 -3.64 22.00
N THR A 66 -4.83 -3.46 22.88
CA THR A 66 -4.51 -2.14 23.46
C THR A 66 -3.35 -1.49 22.73
N ALA A 67 -3.38 -0.17 22.59
CA ALA A 67 -2.25 0.57 22.03
C ALA A 67 -1.11 0.65 23.05
N THR A 68 0.14 0.54 22.59
CA THR A 68 1.33 0.72 23.45
C THR A 68 1.56 2.19 23.83
N GLY A 69 0.92 3.11 23.11
CA GLY A 69 1.08 4.56 23.22
C GLY A 69 2.01 5.15 22.16
N GLU A 70 2.81 4.32 21.48
CA GLU A 70 3.62 4.76 20.35
C GLU A 70 2.76 4.91 19.09
N GLN A 71 3.00 6.00 18.35
CA GLN A 71 2.35 6.25 17.07
C GLN A 71 3.23 7.13 16.19
N TRP A 72 3.04 7.03 14.88
CA TRP A 72 3.62 7.94 13.89
C TRP A 72 2.57 8.29 12.85
N THR A 73 2.74 9.44 12.20
CA THR A 73 1.80 9.92 11.18
C THR A 73 2.54 10.18 9.90
N ALA A 74 2.12 9.55 8.80
CA ALA A 74 2.51 9.96 7.47
C ALA A 74 1.58 11.08 7.00
N GLN A 75 2.17 12.14 6.46
CA GLN A 75 1.49 13.23 5.79
C GLN A 75 1.95 13.30 4.35
N TYR A 76 1.02 13.24 3.41
CA TYR A 76 1.29 13.29 1.98
C TYR A 76 1.19 14.76 1.55
N VAL A 77 2.31 15.37 1.19
CA VAL A 77 2.44 16.80 0.92
C VAL A 77 2.91 17.04 -0.50
N ASN A 78 2.77 18.29 -0.96
CA ASN A 78 3.29 18.70 -2.27
C ASN A 78 4.82 18.61 -2.24
N PRO A 79 5.48 17.94 -3.21
CA PRO A 79 6.93 17.83 -3.25
C PRO A 79 7.65 19.17 -3.20
N SER A 80 7.11 20.21 -3.85
CA SER A 80 7.70 21.56 -3.87
C SER A 80 7.71 22.26 -2.51
N GLU A 81 6.97 21.76 -1.53
CA GLU A 81 6.96 22.25 -0.15
C GLU A 81 7.92 21.48 0.77
N ALA A 82 8.46 20.35 0.29
CA ALA A 82 9.32 19.47 1.07
C ALA A 82 10.80 19.88 0.95
N PRO A 83 11.56 19.94 2.05
CA PRO A 83 13.01 20.08 2.00
C PRO A 83 13.66 19.02 1.10
N GLY A 84 14.54 19.45 0.19
CA GLY A 84 15.23 18.58 -0.77
C GLY A 84 14.48 18.34 -2.09
N ASP A 85 13.33 18.99 -2.31
CA ASP A 85 12.52 18.94 -3.54
C ASP A 85 13.34 19.04 -4.83
N SER A 86 14.32 19.95 -4.87
CA SER A 86 15.17 20.17 -6.05
C SER A 86 15.96 18.95 -6.53
N LEU A 87 16.11 17.93 -5.68
CA LEU A 87 16.76 16.65 -6.02
C LEU A 87 15.79 15.64 -6.65
N PHE A 88 14.48 15.87 -6.56
CA PHE A 88 13.43 14.95 -6.99
C PHE A 88 12.41 15.66 -7.91
N PRO A 89 12.84 16.18 -9.07
CA PRO A 89 11.98 16.97 -9.97
C PRO A 89 10.81 16.16 -10.55
N ASP A 90 10.93 14.84 -10.58
CA ASP A 90 9.91 13.92 -11.11
C ASP A 90 8.95 13.41 -10.01
N ALA A 91 9.05 13.94 -8.77
CA ALA A 91 8.16 13.54 -7.69
C ALA A 91 6.75 14.09 -7.88
N ASP A 92 5.74 13.23 -7.70
CA ASP A 92 4.34 13.62 -7.62
C ASP A 92 3.91 13.92 -6.18
N VAL A 93 4.49 13.19 -5.21
CA VAL A 93 4.15 13.31 -3.79
C VAL A 93 5.38 13.14 -2.91
N ALA A 94 5.43 13.91 -1.82
CA ALA A 94 6.39 13.73 -0.73
C ALA A 94 5.67 13.24 0.52
N VAL A 95 6.26 12.30 1.25
CA VAL A 95 5.73 11.76 2.50
C VAL A 95 6.58 12.27 3.65
N ASN A 96 5.95 13.07 4.51
CA ASN A 96 6.52 13.59 5.73
C ASN A 96 6.12 12.70 6.93
N TYR A 97 7.09 12.26 7.70
CA TYR A 97 6.86 11.42 8.90
C TYR A 97 6.97 12.19 10.22
N ASP A 98 7.86 13.16 10.30
CA ASP A 98 8.27 13.81 11.56
C ASP A 98 8.69 15.29 11.40
N GLY A 99 8.57 15.85 10.20
CA GLY A 99 9.01 17.19 9.82
C GLY A 99 10.46 17.26 9.36
N LEU A 100 11.24 16.18 9.53
CA LEU A 100 12.68 16.11 9.27
C LEU A 100 12.99 15.21 8.08
N SER A 101 12.24 14.12 7.93
CA SER A 101 12.40 13.11 6.89
C SER A 101 11.28 13.17 5.86
N TYR A 102 11.67 13.28 4.59
CA TYR A 102 10.78 13.32 3.45
C TYR A 102 11.15 12.23 2.45
N SER A 103 10.23 11.31 2.17
CA SER A 103 10.38 10.33 1.07
C SER A 103 9.63 10.82 -0.16
N PHE A 104 10.27 10.75 -1.33
CA PHE A 104 9.72 11.28 -2.58
C PHE A 104 9.32 10.14 -3.49
N TYR A 105 8.11 10.23 -4.06
CA TYR A 105 7.55 9.21 -4.92
C TYR A 105 7.03 9.79 -6.23
N ASP A 106 7.32 9.08 -7.32
CA ASP A 106 6.59 9.17 -8.57
C ASP A 106 5.43 8.17 -8.50
N THR A 107 4.22 8.66 -8.76
CA THR A 107 2.97 7.91 -8.66
C THR A 107 2.22 7.89 -9.98
N GLU A 108 2.88 8.25 -11.09
CA GLU A 108 2.26 8.31 -12.39
C GLU A 108 1.75 6.91 -12.79
N SER A 109 0.53 6.88 -13.36
CA SER A 109 -0.08 5.66 -13.88
C SER A 109 -0.37 4.59 -12.80
N ASN A 110 -0.08 3.33 -13.14
CA ASN A 110 -0.37 2.13 -12.38
C ASN A 110 0.81 1.65 -11.54
N THR A 111 1.91 2.40 -11.46
CA THR A 111 3.08 2.04 -10.66
C THR A 111 3.40 3.13 -9.65
N VAL A 112 4.08 2.76 -8.58
CA VAL A 112 4.67 3.73 -7.64
C VAL A 112 6.16 3.48 -7.59
N HIS A 113 6.92 4.53 -7.80
CA HIS A 113 8.37 4.51 -7.78
C HIS A 113 8.87 5.38 -6.62
N SER A 114 9.71 4.81 -5.76
CA SER A 114 10.48 5.59 -4.79
C SER A 114 11.64 6.24 -5.52
N LEU A 115 11.72 7.57 -5.43
CA LEU A 115 12.80 8.36 -6.02
C LEU A 115 13.95 8.54 -5.03
N GLY A 116 13.67 8.36 -3.73
CA GLY A 116 14.63 8.47 -2.65
C GLY A 116 14.07 9.21 -1.44
N MET A 117 14.97 9.78 -0.64
CA MET A 117 14.61 10.56 0.53
C MET A 117 15.56 11.73 0.78
N ALA A 118 15.05 12.76 1.44
CA ALA A 118 15.83 13.82 2.04
C ALA A 118 15.61 13.81 3.55
N TYR A 119 16.69 14.02 4.29
CA TYR A 119 16.72 14.26 5.72
C TYR A 119 17.62 15.48 5.96
N GLU A 120 17.41 16.24 7.03
CA GLU A 120 18.07 17.53 7.31
C GLU A 120 19.49 17.69 6.73
N ASP A 121 20.40 16.75 7.06
CA ASP A 121 21.82 16.83 6.70
C ASP A 121 22.24 15.94 5.51
N PHE A 122 21.35 15.10 4.97
CA PHE A 122 21.72 14.19 3.89
C PHE A 122 20.53 13.81 3.00
N SER A 123 20.85 13.47 1.75
CA SER A 123 19.88 12.96 0.78
C SER A 123 20.34 11.62 0.22
N ILE A 124 19.39 10.72 -0.02
CA ILE A 124 19.59 9.51 -0.79
C ILE A 124 18.76 9.63 -2.06
N VAL A 125 19.43 9.67 -3.21
CA VAL A 125 18.77 9.78 -4.52
C VAL A 125 18.95 8.45 -5.27
N TYR A 126 17.85 7.90 -5.76
CA TYR A 126 17.85 6.62 -6.48
C TYR A 126 18.00 6.85 -7.99
N PHE A 127 19.10 6.36 -8.57
CA PHE A 127 19.35 6.45 -10.01
C PHE A 127 18.53 5.45 -10.82
N ASN A 128 18.21 4.30 -10.23
CA ASN A 128 17.19 3.40 -10.75
C ASN A 128 16.11 3.33 -9.68
N THR A 129 14.99 4.01 -9.92
CA THR A 129 13.91 4.17 -8.94
C THR A 129 13.35 2.82 -8.50
N GLU A 130 13.09 2.67 -7.21
CA GLU A 130 12.56 1.41 -6.65
C GLU A 130 11.06 1.32 -6.98
N LYS A 131 10.63 0.29 -7.69
CA LYS A 131 9.20 0.05 -7.91
C LYS A 131 8.61 -0.53 -6.64
N ILE A 132 7.82 0.27 -5.92
CA ILE A 132 7.20 -0.10 -4.64
C ILE A 132 5.88 -0.82 -4.84
N SER A 133 5.15 -0.51 -5.90
CA SER A 133 3.87 -1.18 -6.21
C SER A 133 3.53 -1.13 -7.70
N GLU A 134 2.71 -2.10 -8.12
CA GLU A 134 2.14 -2.20 -9.48
C GLU A 134 0.67 -2.61 -9.37
N TYR A 135 -0.20 -1.77 -9.90
CA TYR A 135 -1.65 -1.87 -9.88
C TYR A 135 -2.21 -2.28 -11.26
N PRO A 136 -3.40 -2.91 -11.31
CA PRO A 136 -4.10 -3.47 -10.18
C PRO A 136 -3.42 -4.73 -9.67
N PHE A 137 -3.57 -5.02 -8.37
CA PHE A 137 -3.11 -6.27 -7.80
C PHE A 137 -4.13 -6.88 -6.84
N THR A 138 -4.02 -8.19 -6.65
CA THR A 138 -4.86 -8.98 -5.75
C THR A 138 -3.99 -9.72 -4.73
N PHE A 139 -4.63 -10.33 -3.73
CA PHE A 139 -3.90 -11.15 -2.76
C PHE A 139 -3.06 -12.25 -3.45
N ASN A 140 -1.80 -12.41 -3.03
CA ASN A 140 -0.74 -13.23 -3.64
C ASN A 140 -0.19 -12.74 -5.00
N SER A 141 -0.52 -11.53 -5.43
CA SER A 141 0.18 -10.93 -6.57
C SER A 141 1.65 -10.67 -6.23
N THR A 142 2.53 -10.88 -7.20
CA THR A 142 3.98 -10.63 -7.09
C THR A 142 4.45 -9.88 -8.32
N PHE A 143 5.36 -8.94 -8.14
CA PHE A 143 6.09 -8.29 -9.23
C PHE A 143 7.59 -8.38 -8.99
N LEU A 144 8.37 -8.25 -10.05
CA LEU A 144 9.84 -8.20 -9.98
C LEU A 144 10.32 -6.77 -10.17
N ASP A 145 11.32 -6.38 -9.38
CA ASP A 145 12.06 -5.13 -9.51
C ASP A 145 13.57 -5.39 -9.41
N ASN A 146 14.36 -4.79 -10.31
CA ASN A 146 15.82 -4.91 -10.36
C ASN A 146 16.47 -3.58 -9.90
N PHE A 147 16.36 -3.27 -8.61
CA PHE A 147 16.74 -1.98 -8.02
C PHE A 147 18.26 -1.78 -7.78
N ARG A 148 18.76 -0.52 -7.86
CA ARG A 148 20.13 -0.10 -7.49
C ARG A 148 20.15 1.35 -6.97
N HIS A 149 20.90 1.65 -5.90
CA HIS A 149 21.05 3.01 -5.35
C HIS A 149 22.52 3.46 -5.19
N SER A 150 22.74 4.76 -4.94
CA SER A 150 24.02 5.34 -4.51
C SER A 150 23.80 6.26 -3.30
N THR A 151 24.80 6.44 -2.45
CA THR A 151 24.74 7.40 -1.32
C THR A 151 25.88 8.40 -1.46
N ASN A 152 25.59 9.69 -1.33
CA ASN A 152 26.60 10.75 -1.31
C ASN A 152 26.71 11.29 0.12
N TRP A 153 27.92 11.24 0.68
CA TRP A 153 28.23 11.82 1.98
C TRP A 153 29.10 13.06 1.76
N GLU A 154 28.54 14.26 1.94
CA GLU A 154 29.37 15.46 2.04
C GLU A 154 29.84 15.60 3.50
N LYS A 155 31.08 15.21 3.78
CA LYS A 155 31.75 15.63 5.00
C LYS A 155 32.27 17.06 4.80
N GLY A 156 31.86 17.97 5.68
CA GLY A 156 32.53 19.25 5.89
C GLY A 156 33.99 19.10 6.33
#